data_AF-A0A2V2WP83-F1
#
_entry.id   AF-A0A2V2WP83-F1
#
_cell.length_a   1.000
_cell.length_b   1.000
_cell.length_c   1.000
_cell.angle_alpha   90.00
_cell.angle_beta   90.00
_cell.angle_gamma   90.00
#
_symmetry.space_group_name_H-M   'P 1'
#
loop_
_entity.id
_entity.type
_entity.pdbx_description
1 polymer ?
#
loop_
_entity_poly.entity_id
_entity_poly.type
_entity_poly.pdbx_seq_one_letter_code
_entity_poly.pdbx_strand_id
1 'polypeptide(L)'
;MPQWHPSMRAPGTGADAIYTSAEAAKRSLLKLQPIPSFELYKGAREEELLCYRSVCRVICMRSGGRLTKQQTRILEDLREELCIPTQRADAEMLEALEDVLVSSVAASGVLKRREDFFDGVADVPLEAIHEGERAHDDHNSLYAPPAKVPRKENATAGAAATATTTASSSWRRGVTSKNSQALLLKTIDKIGHEVTTISGKFLSAVSVADQEAFRRELLMRRERLLLLLKEAEGNAIDASGSSSAIPSEHGF
;
A
#
# COMPACT_ATOMS: atom_id res chain seq x y z
N MET A 1 25.03 13.03 47.19
CA MET A 1 25.32 13.25 45.76
C MET A 1 25.12 11.90 45.04
N PRO A 2 23.98 11.65 44.38
CA PRO A 2 23.76 10.38 43.70
C PRO A 2 24.57 10.35 42.40
N GLN A 3 25.39 9.30 42.25
CA GLN A 3 26.16 9.02 41.04
C GLN A 3 25.22 8.74 39.86
N TRP A 4 25.40 9.51 38.80
CA TRP A 4 24.84 9.20 37.49
C TRP A 4 25.52 7.94 36.95
N HIS A 5 24.78 6.83 36.90
CA HIS A 5 25.11 5.72 36.03
C HIS A 5 24.42 5.96 34.68
N PRO A 6 25.16 6.13 33.58
CA PRO A 6 24.56 6.03 32.27
C PRO A 6 24.12 4.57 32.10
N SER A 7 22.81 4.36 32.16
CA SER A 7 22.18 3.12 31.74
C SER A 7 22.60 2.87 30.29
N MET A 8 23.58 2.00 30.09
CA MET A 8 23.86 1.41 28.79
C MET A 8 22.64 0.55 28.45
N ARG A 9 21.68 1.15 27.74
CA ARG A 9 20.74 0.36 26.95
C ARG A 9 21.59 -0.53 26.06
N ALA A 10 21.33 -1.83 26.10
CA ALA A 10 21.87 -2.76 25.13
C ALA A 10 21.57 -2.18 23.73
N PRO A 11 22.59 -1.87 22.91
CA PRO A 11 22.32 -1.46 21.54
C PRO A 11 21.66 -2.66 20.86
N GLY A 12 20.55 -2.41 20.16
CA GLY A 12 20.06 -3.37 19.19
C GLY A 12 21.23 -3.80 18.31
N THR A 13 21.29 -5.08 17.95
CA THR A 13 22.33 -5.58 17.04
C THR A 13 21.72 -5.71 15.64
N GLY A 14 22.49 -5.44 14.60
CA GLY A 14 22.05 -5.58 13.19
C GLY A 14 21.81 -4.27 12.45
N ALA A 15 21.26 -4.37 11.23
CA ALA A 15 21.06 -3.25 10.31
C ALA A 15 20.30 -2.05 10.94
N ASP A 16 19.25 -2.32 11.72
CA ASP A 16 18.44 -1.28 12.40
C ASP A 16 19.27 -0.40 13.33
N ALA A 17 20.28 -0.96 14.01
CA ALA A 17 21.14 -0.21 14.91
C ALA A 17 22.04 0.76 14.14
N ILE A 18 22.48 0.36 12.94
CA ILE A 18 23.30 1.17 12.04
C ILE A 18 22.46 2.31 11.48
N TYR A 19 21.25 2.03 10.97
CA TYR A 19 20.34 3.07 10.49
C TYR A 19 19.96 4.05 11.60
N THR A 20 19.65 3.57 12.79
CA THR A 20 19.29 4.42 13.94
C THR A 20 20.47 5.29 14.37
N SER A 21 21.68 4.74 14.40
CA SER A 21 22.91 5.48 14.71
C SER A 21 23.22 6.55 13.66
N ALA A 22 23.14 6.21 12.37
CA ALA A 22 23.35 7.13 11.27
C ALA A 22 22.29 8.27 11.24
N GLU A 23 21.04 7.94 11.52
CA GLU A 23 19.95 8.91 11.61
C GLU A 23 20.08 9.81 12.85
N ALA A 24 20.51 9.27 13.99
CA ALA A 24 20.81 10.06 15.19
C ALA A 24 22.01 11.00 14.97
N ALA A 25 22.99 10.56 14.19
CA ALA A 25 24.13 11.39 13.81
C ALA A 25 23.78 12.48 12.80
N LYS A 26 22.85 12.25 11.86
CA LYS A 26 22.32 13.34 11.02
C LYS A 26 21.60 14.42 11.83
N ARG A 27 20.93 14.02 12.92
CA ARG A 27 20.18 14.95 13.79
C ARG A 27 21.04 15.66 14.83
N SER A 28 22.26 15.19 15.09
CA SER A 28 23.17 15.78 16.08
C SER A 28 24.45 16.29 15.42
N LEU A 29 24.86 17.53 15.71
CA LEU A 29 26.14 18.11 15.28
C LEU A 29 27.37 17.43 15.95
N LEU A 30 27.20 16.24 16.50
CA LEU A 30 28.23 15.51 17.22
C LEU A 30 29.13 14.73 16.24
N LYS A 31 30.41 14.61 16.59
CA LYS A 31 31.36 13.74 15.88
C LYS A 31 30.81 12.31 15.89
N LEU A 32 30.51 11.79 14.71
CA LEU A 32 30.18 10.39 14.46
C LEU A 32 31.21 9.49 15.17
N GLN A 33 30.72 8.63 16.06
CA GLN A 33 31.54 7.51 16.54
C GLN A 33 31.76 6.56 15.35
N PRO A 34 33.01 6.14 15.08
CA PRO A 34 33.28 5.22 13.98
C PRO A 34 32.55 3.90 14.23
N ILE A 35 31.73 3.48 13.27
CA ILE A 35 31.08 2.16 13.30
C ILE A 35 32.15 1.12 12.90
N PRO A 36 32.36 0.05 13.70
CA PRO A 36 33.28 -1.01 13.32
C PRO A 36 32.92 -1.62 11.96
N SER A 37 33.91 -1.85 11.10
CA SER A 37 33.69 -2.37 9.75
C SER A 37 32.97 -3.72 9.71
N PHE A 38 33.14 -4.55 10.75
CA PHE A 38 32.44 -5.84 10.83
C PHE A 38 30.93 -5.69 11.04
N GLU A 39 30.47 -4.65 11.76
CA GLU A 39 29.04 -4.35 11.92
C GLU A 39 28.46 -3.84 10.60
N LEU A 40 29.20 -2.96 9.90
CA LEU A 40 28.80 -2.50 8.57
C LEU A 40 28.66 -3.66 7.59
N TYR A 41 29.63 -4.58 7.57
CA TYR A 41 29.57 -5.76 6.73
C TYR A 41 28.41 -6.68 7.13
N LYS A 42 28.20 -6.90 8.43
CA LYS A 42 27.08 -7.72 8.92
C LYS A 42 25.74 -7.15 8.45
N GLY A 43 25.52 -5.84 8.64
CA GLY A 43 24.30 -5.18 8.19
C GLY A 43 24.11 -5.24 6.67
N ALA A 44 25.18 -4.98 5.91
CA ALA A 44 25.14 -5.10 4.45
C ALA A 44 24.83 -6.54 4.01
N ARG A 45 25.45 -7.54 4.65
CA ARG A 45 25.24 -8.95 4.31
C ARG A 45 23.81 -9.41 4.62
N GLU A 46 23.20 -8.91 5.69
CA GLU A 46 21.79 -9.15 6.01
C GLU A 46 20.87 -8.60 4.91
N GLU A 47 21.14 -7.39 4.43
CA GLU A 47 20.39 -6.75 3.32
C GLU A 47 20.53 -7.53 2.00
N GLU A 48 21.73 -7.99 1.66
CA GLU A 48 21.96 -8.83 0.47
C GLU A 48 21.10 -10.11 0.50
N LEU A 49 21.08 -10.80 1.64
CA LEU A 49 20.30 -12.02 1.82
C LEU A 49 18.79 -11.74 1.76
N LEU A 50 18.32 -10.67 2.40
CA LEU A 50 16.91 -10.27 2.37
C LEU A 50 16.45 -9.85 0.98
N CYS A 51 17.30 -9.15 0.24
CA CYS A 51 17.05 -8.77 -1.15
C CYS A 51 16.85 -10.03 -2.01
N TYR A 52 17.81 -10.96 -1.97
CA TYR A 52 17.74 -12.19 -2.76
C TYR A 52 16.49 -13.01 -2.42
N ARG A 53 16.20 -13.20 -1.12
CA ARG A 53 14.98 -13.87 -0.63
C ARG A 53 13.71 -13.23 -1.20
N SER A 54 13.62 -11.90 -1.15
CA SER A 54 12.45 -11.17 -1.63
C SER A 54 12.25 -11.34 -3.14
N VAL A 55 13.34 -11.32 -3.91
CA VAL A 55 13.30 -11.55 -5.37
C VAL A 55 12.85 -12.97 -5.69
N CYS A 56 13.36 -14.00 -5.00
CA CYS A 56 12.91 -15.39 -5.14
C CYS A 56 11.40 -15.50 -4.95
N ARG A 57 10.87 -14.95 -3.86
CA ARG A 57 9.43 -14.95 -3.55
C ARG A 57 8.60 -14.30 -4.66
N VAL A 58 8.97 -13.11 -5.10
CA VAL A 58 8.21 -12.36 -6.14
C VAL A 58 8.23 -13.10 -7.47
N ILE A 59 9.37 -13.69 -7.85
CA ILE A 59 9.47 -14.48 -9.08
C ILE A 59 8.58 -15.73 -8.98
N CYS A 60 8.58 -16.41 -7.83
CA CYS A 60 7.70 -17.56 -7.58
C CYS A 60 6.22 -17.19 -7.59
N MET A 61 5.83 -16.03 -7.03
CA MET A 61 4.45 -15.52 -7.09
C MET A 61 3.96 -15.35 -8.53
N ARG A 62 4.84 -14.99 -9.47
CA ARG A 62 4.48 -14.77 -10.89
C ARG A 62 4.52 -16.06 -11.72
N SER A 63 5.41 -16.98 -11.39
CA SER A 63 5.71 -18.16 -12.21
C SER A 63 5.17 -19.47 -11.64
N GLY A 64 4.68 -19.48 -10.39
CA GLY A 64 4.30 -20.71 -9.68
C GLY A 64 5.45 -21.71 -9.56
N GLY A 65 6.69 -21.21 -9.48
CA GLY A 65 7.91 -22.03 -9.44
C GLY A 65 8.44 -22.52 -10.79
N ARG A 66 7.72 -22.28 -11.89
CA ARG A 66 8.20 -22.62 -13.24
C ARG A 66 8.94 -21.45 -13.86
N LEU A 67 10.22 -21.33 -13.51
CA LEU A 67 11.05 -20.22 -13.96
C LEU A 67 11.22 -20.20 -15.48
N THR A 68 11.00 -19.03 -16.07
CA THR A 68 11.41 -18.76 -17.45
C THR A 68 12.92 -18.59 -17.53
N LYS A 69 13.49 -18.78 -18.73
CA LYS A 69 14.93 -18.56 -18.99
C LYS A 69 15.41 -17.17 -18.55
N GLN A 70 14.58 -16.15 -18.71
CA GLN A 70 14.91 -14.80 -18.28
C GLN A 70 14.95 -14.68 -16.75
N GLN A 71 13.98 -15.27 -16.05
CA GLN A 71 13.95 -15.26 -14.58
C GLN A 71 15.13 -16.03 -13.99
N THR A 72 15.50 -17.16 -14.59
CA THR A 72 16.70 -17.91 -14.20
C THR A 72 17.96 -17.05 -14.31
N ARG A 73 18.14 -16.36 -15.45
CA ARG A 73 19.28 -15.45 -15.65
C ARG A 73 19.31 -14.31 -14.64
N ILE A 74 18.17 -13.69 -14.36
CA ILE A 74 18.08 -12.63 -13.35
C ILE A 74 18.54 -13.13 -11.98
N LEU A 75 18.14 -14.34 -11.58
CA LEU A 75 18.57 -14.93 -10.31
C LEU A 75 20.05 -15.31 -10.33
N GLU A 76 20.58 -15.79 -11.45
CA GLU A 76 22.01 -16.09 -11.62
C GLU A 76 22.86 -14.83 -11.52
N ASP A 77 22.50 -13.77 -12.25
CA ASP A 77 23.18 -12.47 -12.24
C ASP A 77 23.13 -11.87 -10.83
N LEU A 78 21.95 -11.88 -10.18
CA LEU A 78 21.80 -11.34 -8.82
C LEU A 78 22.58 -12.16 -7.79
N ARG A 79 22.66 -13.48 -7.96
CA ARG A 79 23.46 -14.35 -7.09
C ARG A 79 24.94 -14.01 -7.18
N GLU A 80 25.45 -13.73 -8.38
CA GLU A 80 26.83 -13.31 -8.61
C GLU A 80 27.11 -11.95 -7.95
N GLU A 81 26.29 -10.94 -8.23
CA GLU A 81 26.44 -9.58 -7.69
C GLU A 81 26.41 -9.55 -6.15
N LEU A 82 25.48 -10.27 -5.54
CA LEU A 82 25.32 -10.33 -4.08
C LEU A 82 26.18 -11.42 -3.43
N CYS A 83 27.06 -12.08 -4.20
CA CYS A 83 27.93 -13.17 -3.71
C CYS A 83 27.17 -14.22 -2.88
N ILE A 84 26.01 -14.67 -3.37
CA ILE A 84 25.16 -15.64 -2.66
C ILE A 84 25.63 -17.06 -3.01
N PRO A 85 26.02 -17.89 -2.02
CA PRO A 85 26.42 -19.28 -2.29
C PRO A 85 25.28 -20.07 -2.93
N THR A 86 25.61 -21.02 -3.80
CA THR A 86 24.60 -21.85 -4.51
C THR A 86 23.69 -22.58 -3.53
N GLN A 87 24.24 -23.17 -2.46
CA GLN A 87 23.45 -23.87 -1.45
C GLN A 87 22.43 -22.95 -0.77
N ARG A 88 22.81 -21.67 -0.56
CA ARG A 88 21.90 -20.69 0.04
C ARG A 88 20.83 -20.25 -0.96
N ALA A 89 21.22 -20.03 -2.22
CA ALA A 89 20.29 -19.67 -3.28
C ALA A 89 19.21 -20.76 -3.49
N ASP A 90 19.61 -22.04 -3.47
CA ASP A 90 18.69 -23.17 -3.60
C ASP A 90 17.73 -23.25 -2.42
N ALA A 91 18.22 -22.99 -1.19
CA ALA A 91 17.39 -22.95 0.01
C ALA A 91 16.34 -21.83 -0.04
N GLU A 92 16.71 -20.61 -0.46
CA GLU A 92 15.76 -19.49 -0.59
C GLU A 92 14.69 -19.75 -1.66
N MET A 93 15.07 -20.43 -2.75
CA MET A 93 14.11 -20.86 -3.77
C MET A 93 13.13 -21.89 -3.24
N LEU A 94 13.61 -22.89 -2.48
CA LEU A 94 12.75 -23.91 -1.88
C LEU A 94 11.81 -23.31 -0.83
N GLU A 95 12.31 -22.45 0.06
CA GLU A 95 11.48 -21.73 1.04
C GLU A 95 10.41 -20.87 0.35
N ALA A 96 10.76 -20.19 -0.76
CA ALA A 96 9.79 -19.42 -1.52
C ALA A 96 8.69 -20.27 -2.17
N LEU A 97 8.98 -21.51 -2.56
CA LEU A 97 7.99 -22.44 -3.13
C LEU A 97 7.02 -22.99 -2.08
N GLU A 98 7.51 -23.21 -0.86
CA GLU A 98 6.73 -23.72 0.27
C GLU A 98 5.92 -22.63 0.99
N ASP A 99 6.23 -21.35 0.71
CA ASP A 99 5.53 -20.23 1.34
C ASP A 99 4.05 -20.15 0.92
N VAL A 100 3.17 -20.12 1.93
CA VAL A 100 1.71 -20.10 1.76
C VAL A 100 1.23 -18.84 1.04
N LEU A 101 1.81 -17.67 1.34
CA LEU A 101 1.45 -16.43 0.67
C LEU A 101 1.89 -16.46 -0.79
N VAL A 102 3.11 -16.93 -1.07
CA VAL A 102 3.64 -17.02 -2.43
C VAL A 102 2.77 -17.93 -3.29
N SER A 103 2.47 -19.13 -2.79
CA SER A 103 1.62 -20.10 -3.48
C SER A 103 0.18 -19.60 -3.66
N SER A 104 -0.40 -18.92 -2.67
CA SER A 104 -1.75 -18.33 -2.76
C SER A 104 -1.82 -17.19 -3.80
N VAL A 105 -0.81 -16.33 -3.86
CA VAL A 105 -0.72 -15.26 -4.86
C VAL A 105 -0.56 -15.85 -6.26
N ALA A 106 0.27 -16.89 -6.42
CA ALA A 106 0.43 -17.57 -7.70
C ALA A 106 -0.88 -18.25 -8.15
N ALA A 107 -1.58 -18.91 -7.22
CA ALA A 107 -2.84 -19.62 -7.50
C ALA A 107 -3.98 -18.66 -7.86
N SER A 108 -4.13 -17.56 -7.12
CA SER A 108 -5.20 -16.57 -7.33
C SER A 108 -5.06 -15.78 -8.64
N GLY A 109 -3.87 -15.77 -9.24
CA GLY A 109 -3.61 -15.07 -10.50
C GLY A 109 -3.74 -13.55 -10.41
N VAL A 110 -3.80 -12.97 -9.20
CA VAL A 110 -4.03 -11.53 -8.98
C VAL A 110 -2.96 -10.66 -9.65
N LEU A 111 -1.72 -11.14 -9.76
CA LEU A 111 -0.64 -10.41 -10.44
C LEU A 111 -0.76 -10.38 -11.96
N LYS A 112 -1.67 -11.17 -12.56
CA LYS A 112 -1.99 -11.16 -13.99
C LYS A 112 -3.09 -10.17 -14.33
N ARG A 113 -3.97 -9.87 -13.38
CA ARG A 113 -5.14 -9.00 -13.54
C ARG A 113 -4.94 -7.66 -12.86
N ARG A 114 -3.76 -7.04 -13.01
CA ARG A 114 -3.39 -5.87 -12.21
C ARG A 114 -4.32 -4.69 -12.46
N GLU A 115 -4.85 -4.58 -13.68
CA GLU A 115 -5.87 -3.64 -14.12
C GLU A 115 -7.11 -3.65 -13.23
N ASP A 116 -7.57 -4.82 -12.78
CA ASP A 116 -8.72 -4.97 -11.86
C ASP A 116 -8.47 -4.28 -10.51
N PHE A 117 -7.20 -4.06 -10.15
CA PHE A 117 -6.78 -3.54 -8.84
C PHE A 117 -6.45 -2.05 -8.86
N PHE A 118 -6.38 -1.41 -10.04
CA PHE A 118 -6.01 0.01 -10.14
C PHE A 118 -7.22 0.97 -10.00
N ASP A 119 -8.45 0.48 -10.12
CA ASP A 119 -9.70 1.29 -10.08
C ASP A 119 -10.56 1.11 -8.81
N GLY A 120 -9.99 0.57 -7.72
CA GLY A 120 -10.69 0.36 -6.45
C GLY A 120 -11.18 -1.08 -6.33
N VAL A 121 -10.56 -1.82 -5.41
CA VAL A 121 -10.63 -3.28 -5.41
C VAL A 121 -11.65 -3.76 -4.39
N ALA A 122 -12.59 -4.61 -4.82
CA ALA A 122 -13.35 -5.46 -3.92
C ALA A 122 -12.46 -6.64 -3.47
N ASP A 123 -12.47 -6.95 -2.17
CA ASP A 123 -11.68 -8.05 -1.59
C ASP A 123 -11.91 -9.37 -2.33
N VAL A 124 -10.84 -10.11 -2.63
CA VAL A 124 -10.93 -11.46 -3.18
C VAL A 124 -11.38 -12.40 -2.06
N PRO A 125 -12.55 -13.05 -2.15
CA PRO A 125 -13.00 -13.99 -1.13
C PRO A 125 -12.07 -15.21 -1.11
N LEU A 126 -11.57 -15.56 0.08
CA LEU A 126 -10.64 -16.68 0.29
C LEU A 126 -11.28 -18.04 -0.04
N GLU A 127 -12.60 -18.08 -0.16
CA GLU A 127 -13.40 -19.26 -0.51
C GLU A 127 -13.18 -19.67 -1.98
N ALA A 128 -12.84 -18.74 -2.88
CA ALA A 128 -12.58 -19.01 -4.31
C ALA A 128 -11.24 -19.74 -4.57
N ILE A 129 -10.39 -19.90 -3.56
CA ILE A 129 -9.07 -20.55 -3.67
C ILE A 129 -9.20 -22.08 -3.49
N HIS A 130 -10.30 -22.57 -2.89
CA HIS A 130 -10.47 -23.99 -2.56
C HIS A 130 -10.92 -24.86 -3.74
N GLU A 131 -11.51 -24.27 -4.77
CA GLU A 131 -11.85 -24.97 -6.01
C GLU A 131 -10.77 -24.65 -7.04
N GLY A 132 -9.90 -25.63 -7.28
CA GLY A 132 -8.72 -25.51 -8.15
C GLY A 132 -9.03 -25.32 -9.64
N GLU A 133 -9.88 -24.37 -10.01
CA GLU A 133 -9.97 -23.87 -11.36
C GLU A 133 -8.73 -23.04 -11.67
N ARG A 134 -7.69 -23.73 -12.18
CA ARG A 134 -6.59 -23.08 -12.89
C ARG A 134 -7.20 -22.16 -13.94
N ALA A 135 -6.96 -20.86 -13.79
CA ALA A 135 -7.25 -19.88 -14.83
C ALA A 135 -6.66 -20.38 -16.16
N HIS A 136 -7.51 -20.50 -17.18
CA HIS A 136 -7.13 -20.94 -18.51
C HIS A 136 -6.02 -20.02 -19.05
N ASP A 137 -4.97 -20.61 -19.60
CA ASP A 137 -3.88 -19.86 -20.21
C ASP A 137 -4.39 -19.22 -21.51
N ASP A 138 -4.77 -17.96 -21.44
CA ASP A 138 -5.01 -17.15 -22.61
C ASP A 138 -3.64 -16.89 -23.23
N HIS A 139 -3.28 -17.66 -24.28
CA HIS A 139 -1.99 -17.67 -24.98
C HIS A 139 -1.53 -16.34 -25.60
N ASN A 140 -1.90 -15.19 -25.02
CA ASN A 140 -1.45 -13.88 -25.43
C ASN A 140 -0.06 -13.60 -24.83
N SER A 141 0.95 -14.17 -25.48
CA SER A 141 2.35 -13.79 -25.31
C SER A 141 2.52 -12.30 -25.58
N LEU A 142 2.58 -11.48 -24.53
CA LEU A 142 2.89 -10.06 -24.64
C LEU A 142 4.39 -9.86 -24.90
N TYR A 143 4.78 -10.04 -26.16
CA TYR A 143 5.96 -9.39 -26.71
C TYR A 143 5.58 -8.71 -28.04
N ALA A 144 5.23 -7.43 -27.97
CA ALA A 144 5.23 -6.55 -29.13
C ALA A 144 6.41 -5.56 -28.97
N PRO A 145 7.39 -5.56 -29.89
CA PRO A 145 8.50 -4.61 -29.84
C PRO A 145 7.97 -3.19 -30.12
N PRO A 146 8.59 -2.13 -29.55
CA PRO A 146 8.08 -0.78 -29.69
C PRO A 146 8.22 -0.29 -31.14
N ALA A 147 7.09 -0.19 -31.84
CA ALA A 147 7.00 0.51 -33.10
C ALA A 147 7.13 2.03 -32.85
N LYS A 148 8.16 2.63 -33.45
CA LYS A 148 8.46 4.06 -33.41
C LYS A 148 7.25 4.89 -33.91
N VAL A 149 6.76 5.81 -33.09
CA VAL A 149 5.78 6.82 -33.49
C VAL A 149 6.49 8.18 -33.66
N PRO A 150 6.29 8.90 -34.77
CA PRO A 150 7.08 10.07 -35.12
C PRO A 150 6.66 11.33 -34.36
N ARG A 151 7.67 12.07 -33.89
CA ARG A 151 7.61 13.41 -33.31
C ARG A 151 7.12 14.42 -34.35
N LYS A 152 6.02 15.12 -34.08
CA LYS A 152 5.63 16.33 -34.81
C LYS A 152 5.90 17.57 -33.96
N GLU A 153 6.83 18.38 -34.44
CA GLU A 153 7.05 19.77 -34.05
C GLU A 153 6.16 20.69 -34.89
N ASN A 154 5.73 21.83 -34.31
CA ASN A 154 5.50 23.18 -34.88
C ASN A 154 4.54 23.94 -33.93
N ALA A 155 5.00 24.93 -33.16
CA ALA A 155 5.08 26.38 -33.50
C ALA A 155 3.69 26.96 -33.84
N THR A 156 3.17 28.06 -33.27
CA THR A 156 3.78 29.36 -32.96
C THR A 156 2.80 30.24 -32.15
N ALA A 157 3.33 31.27 -31.48
CA ALA A 157 2.67 32.27 -30.64
C ALA A 157 1.77 33.30 -31.40
N GLY A 158 0.92 34.05 -30.64
CA GLY A 158 0.60 35.44 -30.98
C GLY A 158 -0.84 35.97 -30.79
N ALA A 159 -1.13 36.52 -29.61
CA ALA A 159 -1.82 37.80 -29.28
C ALA A 159 -3.19 38.27 -29.89
N ALA A 160 -4.03 38.73 -28.95
CA ALA A 160 -4.85 39.97 -28.92
C ALA A 160 -6.31 40.04 -29.45
N ALA A 161 -7.23 40.08 -28.46
CA ALA A 161 -8.21 41.15 -28.16
C ALA A 161 -9.49 41.39 -29.02
N THR A 162 -10.55 41.78 -28.28
CA THR A 162 -11.86 42.39 -28.65
C THR A 162 -12.87 41.50 -29.42
N ALA A 163 -14.17 41.43 -29.14
CA ALA A 163 -15.08 42.12 -28.22
C ALA A 163 -16.37 41.28 -28.00
N THR A 164 -16.98 41.46 -26.82
CA THR A 164 -18.41 41.32 -26.44
C THR A 164 -19.41 40.69 -27.41
N THR A 165 -20.12 39.64 -26.95
CA THR A 165 -21.60 39.63 -26.84
C THR A 165 -22.09 38.43 -25.99
N THR A 166 -23.09 38.72 -25.18
CA THR A 166 -23.85 37.90 -24.24
C THR A 166 -24.74 36.84 -24.90
N ALA A 167 -24.71 35.60 -24.40
CA ALA A 167 -25.86 34.69 -24.20
C ALA A 167 -25.31 33.34 -23.67
N SER A 168 -25.42 33.05 -22.37
CA SER A 168 -26.52 32.25 -21.79
C SER A 168 -26.58 30.80 -22.31
N SER A 169 -25.78 29.91 -21.72
CA SER A 169 -26.15 28.49 -21.54
C SER A 169 -25.41 27.87 -20.34
N SER A 170 -26.02 28.07 -19.18
CA SER A 170 -26.27 27.04 -18.15
C SER A 170 -25.18 26.00 -17.93
N TRP A 171 -24.18 26.36 -17.13
CA TRP A 171 -23.45 25.41 -16.30
C TRP A 171 -24.46 24.75 -15.34
N ARG A 172 -24.77 23.46 -15.53
CA ARG A 172 -25.46 22.66 -14.52
C ARG A 172 -24.52 22.44 -13.33
N ARG A 173 -24.41 23.47 -12.49
CA ARG A 173 -23.93 23.36 -11.12
C ARG A 173 -25.09 22.78 -10.30
N GLY A 174 -25.05 21.47 -10.11
CA GLY A 174 -25.82 20.81 -9.04
C GLY A 174 -25.27 21.25 -7.68
N VAL A 175 -26.09 21.98 -6.95
CA VAL A 175 -26.03 22.31 -5.52
C VAL A 175 -27.14 21.42 -4.94
N THR A 176 -27.01 20.55 -3.94
CA THR A 176 -26.36 20.60 -2.62
C THR A 176 -26.32 19.18 -2.05
N SER A 177 -25.13 18.59 -1.82
CA SER A 177 -24.89 17.53 -0.80
C SER A 177 -23.40 17.43 -0.41
N LYS A 178 -22.61 18.50 -0.62
CA LYS A 178 -21.16 18.46 -0.38
C LYS A 178 -20.76 18.73 1.08
N ASN A 179 -21.64 19.31 1.89
CA ASN A 179 -21.30 19.71 3.25
C ASN A 179 -21.39 18.55 4.27
N SER A 180 -22.35 17.64 4.13
CA SER A 180 -22.50 16.49 5.04
C SER A 180 -21.34 15.50 4.87
N GLN A 181 -20.96 15.19 3.63
CA GLN A 181 -19.81 14.32 3.35
C GLN A 181 -18.48 14.95 3.80
N ALA A 182 -18.30 16.26 3.61
CA ALA A 182 -17.09 16.95 4.10
C ALA A 182 -17.00 16.98 5.64
N LEU A 183 -18.14 17.09 6.34
CA LEU A 183 -18.19 17.02 7.81
C LEU A 183 -17.95 15.59 8.31
N LEU A 184 -18.48 14.59 7.61
CA LEU A 184 -18.26 13.17 7.90
C LEU A 184 -16.77 12.83 7.77
N LEU A 185 -16.13 13.19 6.65
CA LEU A 185 -14.71 12.98 6.42
C LEU A 185 -13.84 13.65 7.50
N LYS A 186 -14.12 14.92 7.85
CA LYS A 186 -13.43 15.60 8.96
C LYS A 186 -13.59 14.89 10.29
N THR A 187 -14.74 14.28 10.53
CA THR A 187 -15.02 13.54 11.77
C THR A 187 -14.25 12.21 11.78
N ILE A 188 -14.19 11.52 10.64
CA ILE A 188 -13.40 10.29 10.46
C ILE A 188 -11.90 10.61 10.64
N ASP A 189 -11.39 11.66 10.01
CA ASP A 189 -9.99 12.08 10.13
C ASP A 189 -9.62 12.41 11.58
N LYS A 190 -10.51 13.12 12.29
CA LYS A 190 -10.33 13.42 13.71
C LYS A 190 -10.26 12.14 14.55
N ILE A 191 -11.16 11.19 14.32
CA ILE A 191 -11.15 9.90 15.03
C ILE A 191 -9.87 9.12 14.68
N GLY A 192 -9.43 9.16 13.43
CA GLY A 192 -8.17 8.54 12.98
C GLY A 192 -6.96 9.08 13.76
N HIS A 193 -6.82 10.40 13.87
CA HIS A 193 -5.75 11.01 14.67
C HIS A 193 -5.82 10.65 16.16
N GLU A 194 -7.01 10.58 16.73
CA GLU A 194 -7.21 10.18 18.12
C GLU A 194 -6.81 8.70 18.33
N VAL A 195 -7.16 7.80 17.40
CA VAL A 195 -6.73 6.39 17.42
C VAL A 195 -5.21 6.28 17.34
N THR A 196 -4.55 6.97 16.41
CA THR A 196 -3.08 6.97 16.31
C THR A 196 -2.43 7.42 17.62
N THR A 197 -2.98 8.47 18.23
CA THR A 197 -2.47 9.02 19.49
C THR A 197 -2.65 8.04 20.66
N ILE A 198 -3.83 7.40 20.77
CA ILE A 198 -4.14 6.45 21.85
C ILE A 198 -3.35 5.15 21.66
N SER A 199 -3.21 4.65 20.43
CA SER A 199 -2.37 3.48 20.14
C SER A 199 -0.90 3.74 20.48
N GLY A 200 -0.38 4.93 20.20
CA GLY A 200 0.96 5.31 20.64
C GLY A 200 1.11 5.28 22.17
N LYS A 201 0.13 5.83 22.90
CA LYS A 201 0.12 5.79 24.37
C LYS A 201 0.00 4.36 24.92
N PHE A 202 -0.85 3.53 24.32
CA PHE A 202 -1.03 2.11 24.67
C PHE A 202 0.28 1.33 24.54
N LEU A 203 1.00 1.51 23.42
CA LEU A 203 2.29 0.83 23.20
C LEU A 203 3.38 1.31 24.17
N SER A 204 3.30 2.56 24.65
CA SER A 204 4.23 3.12 25.62
C SER A 204 3.84 2.90 27.09
N ALA A 205 2.65 2.35 27.35
CA ALA A 205 2.13 2.19 28.71
C ALA A 205 2.79 0.99 29.41
N VAL A 206 3.36 1.25 30.59
CA VAL A 206 4.05 0.24 31.42
C VAL A 206 3.10 -0.42 32.42
N SER A 207 1.99 0.26 32.77
CA SER A 207 0.99 -0.24 33.71
C SER A 207 -0.13 -1.01 33.00
N VAL A 208 -0.53 -2.14 33.57
CA VAL A 208 -1.67 -2.95 33.09
C VAL A 208 -2.98 -2.17 33.17
N ALA A 209 -3.16 -1.35 34.20
CA ALA A 209 -4.37 -0.52 34.36
C ALA A 209 -4.49 0.53 33.24
N ASP A 210 -3.36 1.12 32.82
CA ASP A 210 -3.33 2.11 31.74
C ASP A 210 -3.57 1.43 30.38
N GLN A 211 -2.98 0.25 30.17
CA GLN A 211 -3.22 -0.55 28.96
C GLN A 211 -4.71 -0.92 28.83
N GLU A 212 -5.36 -1.36 29.91
CA GLU A 212 -6.79 -1.64 29.89
C GLU A 212 -7.64 -0.40 29.61
N ALA A 213 -7.29 0.75 30.19
CA ALA A 213 -7.99 2.01 29.95
C ALA A 213 -7.91 2.42 28.47
N PHE A 214 -6.71 2.39 27.87
CA PHE A 214 -6.52 2.68 26.45
C PHE A 214 -7.21 1.65 25.54
N ARG A 215 -7.22 0.37 25.92
CA ARG A 215 -7.94 -0.67 25.19
C ARG A 215 -9.45 -0.41 25.16
N ARG A 216 -10.05 -0.01 26.28
CA ARG A 216 -11.46 0.40 26.33
C ARG A 216 -11.71 1.63 25.46
N GLU A 217 -10.82 2.60 25.49
CA GLU A 217 -11.00 3.81 24.68
C GLU A 217 -10.89 3.54 23.17
N LEU A 218 -9.96 2.67 22.74
CA LEU A 218 -9.86 2.21 21.35
C LEU A 218 -11.13 1.47 20.90
N LEU A 219 -11.72 0.63 21.77
CA LEU A 219 -12.98 -0.03 21.47
C LEU A 219 -14.13 0.97 21.29
N MET A 220 -14.23 1.99 22.14
CA MET A 220 -15.23 3.05 21.96
C MET A 220 -15.04 3.81 20.64
N ARG A 221 -13.79 4.06 20.20
CA ARG A 221 -13.54 4.70 18.90
C ARG A 221 -13.92 3.80 17.73
N ARG A 222 -13.67 2.50 17.83
CA ARG A 222 -14.12 1.50 16.85
C ARG A 222 -15.64 1.48 16.73
N GLU A 223 -16.36 1.45 17.85
CA GLU A 223 -17.82 1.50 17.87
C GLU A 223 -18.37 2.78 17.24
N ARG A 224 -17.73 3.92 17.51
CA ARG A 224 -18.10 5.19 16.88
C ARG A 224 -17.90 5.20 15.36
N LEU A 225 -16.82 4.61 14.85
CA LEU A 225 -16.61 4.47 13.40
C LEU A 225 -17.65 3.54 12.76
N LEU A 226 -18.03 2.47 13.44
CA LEU A 226 -19.09 1.58 12.98
C LEU A 226 -20.47 2.25 12.93
N LEU A 227 -20.76 3.16 13.87
CA LEU A 227 -21.98 3.97 13.82
C LEU A 227 -21.96 4.95 12.64
N LEU A 228 -20.84 5.64 12.42
CA LEU A 228 -20.70 6.55 11.27
C LEU A 228 -20.80 5.81 9.92
N LEU A 229 -20.31 4.57 9.85
CA LEU A 229 -20.48 3.70 8.67
C LEU A 229 -21.96 3.40 8.41
N LYS A 230 -22.71 3.00 9.45
CA LYS A 230 -24.15 2.75 9.35
C LYS A 230 -24.95 4.00 8.96
N GLU A 231 -24.58 5.17 9.47
CA GLU A 231 -25.21 6.45 9.10
C GLU A 231 -24.92 6.84 7.65
N ALA A 232 -23.73 6.52 7.14
CA ALA A 232 -23.35 6.75 5.74
C ALA A 232 -24.10 5.80 4.79
N GLU A 233 -24.28 4.53 5.19
CA GLU A 233 -25.02 3.52 4.42
C GLU A 233 -26.54 3.77 4.44
N GLY A 234 -27.10 4.18 5.58
CA GLY A 234 -28.53 4.49 5.72
C GLY A 234 -28.99 5.73 4.93
N ASN A 235 -28.13 6.74 4.80
CA ASN A 235 -28.43 7.95 4.01
C ASN A 235 -28.45 7.72 2.49
N ALA A 236 -28.07 6.54 1.99
CA ALA A 236 -28.11 6.22 0.56
C ALA A 236 -29.52 5.77 0.09
N ILE A 237 -30.42 5.40 1.01
CA ILE A 237 -31.70 4.74 0.68
C ILE A 237 -32.86 5.76 0.51
N ASP A 238 -32.78 6.96 1.09
CA ASP A 238 -33.88 7.93 1.08
C ASP A 238 -33.92 8.88 -0.15
N ALA A 239 -33.05 8.68 -1.14
CA ALA A 239 -33.03 9.49 -2.37
C ALA A 239 -33.91 8.94 -3.51
N SER A 240 -34.79 7.95 -3.25
CA SER A 240 -35.69 7.35 -4.25
C SER A 240 -37.17 7.37 -3.85
N GLY A 241 -37.62 8.43 -3.16
CA GLY A 241 -39.02 8.58 -2.76
C GLY A 241 -39.61 9.93 -3.14
N SER A 242 -40.07 10.10 -4.40
CA SER A 242 -41.30 10.83 -4.78
C SER A 242 -41.28 11.28 -6.25
N SER A 243 -41.99 10.56 -7.11
CA SER A 243 -42.81 11.19 -8.15
C SER A 243 -43.87 10.20 -8.64
N SER A 244 -44.98 10.12 -7.92
CA SER A 244 -46.24 9.65 -8.49
C SER A 244 -46.76 10.76 -9.41
N ALA A 245 -46.59 10.59 -10.71
CA ALA A 245 -47.30 11.37 -11.72
C ALA A 245 -48.49 10.52 -12.23
N ILE A 246 -49.68 10.89 -11.77
CA ILE A 246 -50.96 10.46 -12.33
C ILE A 246 -51.12 11.15 -13.69
N PRO A 247 -51.41 10.45 -14.80
CA PRO A 247 -51.82 11.12 -16.02
C PRO A 247 -53.31 11.43 -15.95
N SER A 248 -53.66 12.72 -15.95
CA SER A 248 -55.03 13.18 -16.18
C SER A 248 -55.37 13.09 -17.66
N GLU A 249 -56.32 12.24 -18.03
CA GLU A 249 -56.99 12.34 -19.33
C GLU A 249 -58.03 13.47 -19.26
N HIS A 250 -57.84 14.48 -20.11
CA HIS A 250 -58.87 15.43 -20.50
C HIS A 250 -59.35 15.07 -21.90
N GLY A 251 -60.66 14.96 -22.03
CA GLY A 251 -61.35 14.49 -23.22
C GLY A 251 -61.23 15.41 -24.41
N PHE A 252 -61.42 14.79 -25.57
CA PHE A 252 -62.32 15.21 -26.65
C PHE A 252 -62.84 13.95 -27.32
#